data_AF-A0A6I2V0N6-F1
#
_entry.id   AF-A0A6I2V0N6-F1
#
_cell.length_a   1.000
_cell.length_b   1.000
_cell.length_c   1.000
_cell.angle_alpha   90.00
_cell.angle_beta   90.00
_cell.angle_gamma   90.00
#
_symmetry.space_group_name_H-M   'P 1'
#
loop_
_entity.id
_entity.type
_entity.pdbx_description
1 polymer ?
#
loop_
_entity_poly.entity_id
_entity_poly.type
_entity_poly.pdbx_seq_one_letter_code
_entity_poly.pdbx_strand_id
1 'polypeptide(L)' 'MKRGVLILLVLCLISPINVSAGAVVKAGAVCTKLNTTTTVSGYKYTCIKGGKKYIWSKGIKVA' A
#
# COMPACT_ATOMS: atom_id res chain seq x y z
N MET A 1 7.26 22.00 -32.86
CA MET A 1 6.79 20.66 -32.41
C MET A 1 7.84 19.81 -31.68
N LYS A 2 9.05 20.33 -31.36
CA LYS A 2 10.11 19.57 -30.67
C LYS A 2 10.20 19.86 -29.16
N ARG A 3 9.70 21.02 -28.72
CA ARG A 3 9.73 21.49 -27.32
C ARG A 3 8.65 20.86 -26.42
N GLY A 4 7.48 20.50 -26.98
CA GLY A 4 6.40 19.88 -26.21
C GLY A 4 6.66 18.41 -25.85
N VAL A 5 7.43 17.70 -26.69
CA VAL A 5 7.82 16.30 -26.47
C VAL A 5 8.76 16.17 -25.27
N LEU A 6 9.67 17.14 -25.09
CA LEU A 6 10.61 17.18 -23.95
C LEU A 6 9.91 17.38 -22.61
N ILE A 7 8.81 18.15 -22.57
CA ILE A 7 8.06 18.43 -21.33
C ILE A 7 7.22 17.21 -20.91
N LEU A 8 6.70 16.44 -21.87
CA LEU A 8 5.93 15.22 -21.61
C LEU A 8 6.79 14.09 -21.01
N LEU A 9 8.06 14.02 -21.40
CA LEU A 9 9.02 13.03 -20.88
C LEU A 9 9.39 13.28 -19.40
N VAL A 10 9.48 14.55 -18.97
CA VAL A 10 9.86 14.90 -17.59
C VAL A 10 8.75 14.60 -16.58
N LEU A 11 7.48 14.67 -16.99
CA LEU A 11 6.35 14.45 -16.09
C LEU A 11 6.16 12.97 -15.70
N CYS A 12 6.72 12.02 -16.46
CA CYS A 12 6.62 10.59 -16.17
C CYS A 12 7.52 10.15 -15.00
N LEU A 13 8.57 10.92 -14.67
CA LEU A 13 9.50 10.58 -13.59
C LEU A 13 9.01 10.94 -12.18
N ILE A 14 7.90 11.68 -12.05
CA ILE A 14 7.39 12.17 -10.76
C ILE A 14 6.14 11.40 -10.30
N SER A 15 5.91 10.21 -10.85
CA SER A 15 4.92 9.31 -10.25
C SER A 15 5.54 8.71 -8.98
N PRO A 16 5.02 9.03 -7.77
CA PRO A 16 5.47 8.33 -6.58
C PRO A 16 5.03 6.87 -6.73
N ILE A 17 5.99 6.03 -7.09
CA ILE A 17 5.91 4.60 -6.90
C ILE A 17 5.84 4.40 -5.38
N ASN A 18 4.62 4.40 -4.84
CA ASN A 18 4.36 3.94 -3.49
C ASN A 18 4.53 2.41 -3.48
N VAL A 19 5.80 1.98 -3.62
CA VAL A 19 6.24 0.64 -3.27
C VAL A 19 6.16 0.58 -1.76
N SER A 20 5.00 0.16 -1.26
CA SER A 20 4.85 -0.20 0.14
C SER A 20 5.76 -1.38 0.37
N ALA A 21 6.96 -1.11 0.90
CA ALA A 21 7.98 -2.10 1.21
C ALA A 21 7.32 -3.30 1.91
N GLY A 22 7.59 -4.49 1.38
CA GLY A 22 6.93 -5.74 1.76
C GLY A 22 7.12 -6.09 3.23
N ALA A 23 6.21 -5.60 4.07
CA ALA A 23 5.82 -6.34 5.25
C ALA A 23 4.88 -7.45 4.75
N VAL A 24 5.28 -8.71 4.91
CA VAL A 24 4.38 -9.84 4.71
C VAL A 24 3.09 -9.56 5.49
N VAL A 25 2.01 -9.26 4.77
CA VAL A 25 0.71 -8.98 5.38
C VAL A 25 0.19 -10.27 5.95
N LYS A 26 0.52 -10.47 7.22
CA LYS A 26 0.10 -11.60 8.02
C LYS A 26 -0.78 -11.09 9.14
N ALA A 27 -1.88 -11.79 9.42
CA ALA A 27 -2.75 -11.46 10.54
C ALA A 27 -1.92 -11.32 11.83
N GLY A 28 -2.10 -10.21 12.54
CA GLY A 28 -1.36 -9.90 13.77
C GLY A 28 0.06 -9.36 13.59
N ALA A 29 0.60 -9.31 12.37
CA ALA A 29 1.87 -8.65 12.11
C ALA A 29 1.75 -7.13 12.30
N VAL A 30 2.83 -6.50 12.75
CA VAL A 30 2.87 -5.04 12.96
C VAL A 30 2.75 -4.33 11.61
N CYS A 31 1.88 -3.34 11.57
CA CYS A 31 1.76 -2.42 10.45
C CYS A 31 2.19 -1.01 10.88
N THR A 32 2.71 -0.24 9.94
CA THR A 32 3.28 1.08 10.22
C THR A 32 2.23 2.19 10.23
N LYS A 33 1.11 2.01 9.50
CA LYS A 33 0.13 3.08 9.27
C LYS A 33 -1.31 2.59 9.47
N LEU A 34 -1.97 3.14 10.49
CA LEU A 34 -3.37 2.85 10.81
C LEU A 34 -4.29 3.08 9.59
N ASN A 35 -5.33 2.24 9.47
CA ASN A 35 -6.32 2.26 8.39
C ASN A 35 -5.79 1.93 6.99
N THR A 36 -4.52 1.54 6.85
CA THR A 36 -4.01 1.03 5.57
C THR A 36 -4.68 -0.30 5.23
N THR A 37 -5.11 -0.46 3.99
CA THR A 37 -5.69 -1.71 3.48
C THR A 37 -4.75 -2.36 2.48
N THR A 38 -4.79 -3.70 2.41
CA THR A 38 -4.04 -4.47 1.42
C THR A 38 -4.80 -5.74 1.11
N THR A 39 -4.83 -6.12 -0.15
CA THR A 39 -5.44 -7.37 -0.58
C THR A 39 -4.34 -8.37 -0.92
N VAL A 40 -4.32 -9.51 -0.24
CA VAL A 40 -3.40 -10.62 -0.54
C VAL A 40 -4.18 -11.91 -0.64
N SER A 41 -3.95 -12.64 -1.74
CA SER A 41 -4.61 -13.92 -2.02
C SER A 41 -6.14 -13.89 -1.89
N GLY A 42 -6.77 -12.78 -2.31
CA GLY A 42 -8.22 -12.61 -2.24
C GLY A 42 -8.77 -12.23 -0.86
N TYR A 43 -7.92 -11.85 0.08
CA TYR A 43 -8.31 -11.33 1.39
C TYR A 43 -7.87 -9.88 1.56
N LYS A 44 -8.80 -9.00 1.95
CA LYS A 44 -8.53 -7.62 2.34
C LYS A 44 -8.17 -7.55 3.82
N TYR A 45 -6.92 -7.21 4.09
CA TYR A 45 -6.39 -6.89 5.40
C TYR A 45 -6.48 -5.38 5.66
N THR A 46 -6.78 -5.01 6.90
CA THR A 46 -6.79 -3.61 7.36
C THR A 46 -5.88 -3.48 8.56
N CYS A 47 -5.01 -2.47 8.56
CA CYS A 47 -4.18 -2.12 9.71
C CYS A 47 -5.05 -1.46 10.79
N ILE A 48 -5.17 -2.12 11.94
CA ILE A 48 -6.02 -1.71 13.06
C ILE A 48 -5.17 -1.52 14.33
N LYS A 49 -5.71 -0.82 15.33
CA LYS A 49 -5.05 -0.67 16.62
C LYS A 49 -5.19 -1.95 17.44
N GLY A 50 -4.08 -2.65 17.67
CA GLY A 50 -3.99 -3.86 18.48
C GLY A 50 -3.29 -3.58 19.80
N GLY A 51 -4.04 -3.06 20.77
CA GLY A 51 -3.48 -2.64 22.05
C GLY A 51 -2.54 -1.44 21.90
N LYS A 52 -1.24 -1.64 22.14
CA LYS A 52 -0.20 -0.58 22.12
C LYS A 52 0.44 -0.35 20.74
N LYS A 53 0.19 -1.22 19.76
CA LYS A 53 0.78 -1.17 18.41
C LYS A 53 -0.31 -1.20 17.34
N TYR A 54 0.04 -0.92 16.10
CA TYR A 54 -0.83 -1.16 14.95
C TYR A 54 -0.53 -2.54 14.36
N ILE A 55 -1.56 -3.34 14.14
CA ILE A 55 -1.46 -4.70 13.61
C ILE A 55 -2.44 -4.94 12.47
N TRP A 56 -2.10 -5.86 11.57
CA TRP A 56 -3.00 -6.29 10.50
C TRP A 56 -4.16 -7.13 11.05
N SER A 57 -5.38 -6.79 10.62
CA SER A 57 -6.60 -7.57 10.87
C SER A 57 -6.49 -9.01 10.31
N LYS A 58 -7.44 -9.88 10.63
CA LYS A 58 -7.43 -11.29 10.17
C LYS A 58 -7.61 -11.46 8.65
N GLY A 59 -8.00 -10.41 7.94
CA GLY A 59 -8.29 -10.45 6.51
C GLY A 59 -9.74 -10.85 6.24
N ILE A 60 -10.39 -10.16 5.31
CA ILE A 60 -11.78 -10.42 4.90
C ILE A 60 -11.76 -10.85 3.44
N LYS A 61 -12.34 -12.01 3.12
CA LYS A 61 -12.42 -12.47 1.73
C LYS A 61 -13.15 -11.43 0.88
N VAL A 62 -12.50 -10.95 -0.17
CA VAL A 62 -13.09 -10.11 -1.19
C VAL A 62 -13.52 -11.03 -2.33
N ALA A 63 -14.84 -11.08 -2.55
CA ALA A 63 -15.49 -11.93 -3.55
C ALA A 63 -15.13 -11.49 -4.98
#